data_AF-A0A962TAQ8-F1
#
_entry.id   AF-A0A962TAQ8-F1
#
_cell.length_a   1.000
_cell.length_b   1.000
_cell.length_c   1.000
_cell.angle_alpha   90.00
_cell.angle_beta   90.00
_cell.angle_gamma   90.00
#
_symmetry.space_group_name_H-M   'P 1'
#
loop_
_entity.id
_entity.type
_entity.pdbx_description
1 polymer ?
#
loop_
_entity_poly.entity_id
_entity_poly.type
_entity_poly.pdbx_seq_one_letter_code
_entity_poly.pdbx_strand_id
1 'polypeptide(L)'
;MQNAETNVANASDPKHGSVIALPPTVSDLIEQRKSKTKKTLHDQVEDLHLSLWENAAYQALLDAVYPEQAIEGSLFADDFEAARMIREAAKKKGNAYVAGQKLETLRKSLSVVLRRYGISRKERRDS
;
A
#
# COMPACT_ATOMS: atom_id res chain seq x y z
N MET A 1 -70.32 21.64 -31.95
CA MET A 1 -70.93 20.67 -31.02
C MET A 1 -69.81 19.69 -30.66
N GLN A 2 -69.15 19.93 -29.53
CA GLN A 2 -69.41 19.33 -28.20
C GLN A 2 -68.80 17.92 -28.11
N ASN A 3 -67.63 17.79 -27.46
CA ASN A 3 -67.43 17.29 -26.08
C ASN A 3 -67.09 15.78 -26.15
N ALA A 4 -66.26 15.12 -25.34
CA ALA A 4 -65.63 15.32 -24.03
C ALA A 4 -64.42 14.34 -23.97
N GLU A 5 -63.25 14.74 -23.45
CA GLU A 5 -62.71 14.44 -22.10
C GLU A 5 -62.60 12.97 -21.65
N THR A 6 -61.54 12.75 -20.85
CA THR A 6 -61.10 11.57 -20.07
C THR A 6 -60.23 10.55 -20.82
N ASN A 7 -59.12 10.04 -20.26
CA ASN A 7 -58.79 9.88 -18.84
C ASN A 7 -57.27 9.86 -18.59
N VAL A 8 -56.88 10.44 -17.45
CA VAL A 8 -55.54 10.39 -16.85
C VAL A 8 -55.35 9.02 -16.20
N ALA A 9 -54.22 8.36 -16.46
CA ALA A 9 -53.70 7.33 -15.56
C ALA A 9 -52.17 7.37 -15.54
N ASN A 10 -51.71 8.15 -14.58
CA ASN A 10 -50.38 8.16 -14.00
C ASN A 10 -50.03 6.76 -13.48
N ALA A 11 -48.92 6.18 -13.94
CA ALA A 11 -48.24 5.10 -13.23
C ALA A 11 -46.74 5.40 -13.31
N SER A 12 -46.32 6.30 -12.44
CA SER A 12 -44.96 6.43 -11.96
C SER A 12 -44.40 5.02 -11.67
N ASP A 13 -43.42 4.59 -12.46
CA ASP A 13 -42.65 3.39 -12.20
C ASP A 13 -42.17 3.43 -10.74
N PRO A 14 -42.56 2.45 -9.90
CA PRO A 14 -42.04 2.38 -8.57
C PRO A 14 -40.54 2.10 -8.70
N LYS A 15 -39.73 3.06 -8.26
CA LYS A 15 -38.33 2.84 -7.88
C LYS A 15 -38.32 1.84 -6.72
N HIS A 16 -38.61 0.56 -6.99
CA HIS A 16 -38.37 -0.52 -6.07
C HIS A 16 -36.85 -0.59 -5.92
N GLY A 17 -36.36 -0.13 -4.77
CA GLY A 17 -34.97 -0.28 -4.40
C GLY A 17 -34.58 -1.72 -4.63
N SER A 18 -33.62 -1.93 -5.53
CA SER A 18 -33.15 -3.26 -5.91
C SER A 18 -32.75 -3.99 -4.65
N VAL A 19 -33.54 -4.98 -4.23
CA VAL A 19 -33.18 -5.86 -3.13
C VAL A 19 -31.93 -6.59 -3.56
N ILE A 20 -30.81 -6.34 -2.88
CA ILE A 20 -29.54 -7.02 -3.16
C ILE A 20 -29.77 -8.50 -2.83
N ALA A 21 -29.78 -9.35 -3.86
CA ALA A 21 -29.92 -10.79 -3.69
C ALA A 21 -28.71 -11.34 -2.91
N LEU A 22 -28.97 -12.25 -1.96
CA LEU A 22 -27.92 -12.93 -1.23
C LEU A 22 -27.10 -13.80 -2.21
N PRO A 23 -25.76 -13.73 -2.18
CA PRO A 23 -24.92 -14.57 -3.03
C PRO A 23 -25.18 -16.06 -2.74
N PRO A 24 -25.41 -16.89 -3.77
CA PRO A 24 -25.77 -18.30 -3.60
C PRO A 24 -24.58 -19.17 -3.20
N THR A 25 -23.34 -18.68 -3.37
CA THR A 25 -22.12 -19.42 -3.00
C THR A 25 -21.16 -18.58 -2.17
N VAL A 26 -20.29 -19.27 -1.42
CA VAL A 26 -19.20 -18.63 -0.66
C VAL A 26 -18.23 -17.89 -1.60
N SER A 27 -18.02 -18.41 -2.83
CA SER A 27 -17.20 -17.73 -3.84
C SER A 27 -17.79 -16.37 -4.21
N ASP A 28 -19.10 -16.32 -4.50
CA ASP A 28 -19.80 -15.08 -4.84
C ASP A 28 -19.80 -14.09 -3.66
N LEU A 29 -19.91 -14.57 -2.42
CA LEU A 29 -19.81 -13.73 -1.22
C LEU A 29 -18.42 -13.11 -1.05
N ILE A 30 -17.36 -13.88 -1.33
CA ILE A 30 -15.98 -13.41 -1.29
C ILE A 30 -15.72 -12.40 -2.43
N GLU A 31 -16.31 -12.59 -3.60
CA GLU A 31 -16.21 -11.65 -4.72
C GLU A 31 -16.94 -10.33 -4.44
N GLN A 32 -18.08 -10.40 -3.76
CA GLN A 32 -18.83 -9.24 -3.28
C GLN A 32 -18.19 -8.54 -2.06
N ARG A 33 -17.05 -9.04 -1.56
CA ARG A 33 -16.32 -8.40 -0.47
C ARG A 33 -15.87 -7.00 -0.89
N LYS A 34 -16.56 -5.99 -0.38
CA LYS A 34 -16.33 -4.57 -0.66
C LYS A 34 -14.91 -4.10 -0.31
N SER A 35 -14.25 -4.74 0.65
CA SER A 35 -12.88 -4.45 1.04
C SER A 35 -11.90 -5.47 0.47
N LYS A 36 -11.55 -5.33 -0.80
CA LYS A 36 -10.22 -5.75 -1.28
C LYS A 36 -9.26 -4.61 -0.94
N THR A 37 -8.81 -4.52 0.30
CA THR A 37 -7.89 -3.44 0.73
C THR A 37 -6.65 -3.52 -0.15
N LYS A 38 -6.52 -2.58 -1.07
CA LYS A 38 -5.34 -2.47 -1.92
C LYS A 38 -4.16 -2.18 -1.01
N LYS A 39 -3.11 -3.01 -1.10
CA LYS A 39 -1.86 -2.79 -0.36
C LYS A 39 -1.38 -1.36 -0.60
N THR A 40 -1.17 -0.62 0.47
CA THR A 40 -0.61 0.73 0.40
C THR A 40 0.83 0.68 -0.09
N LEU A 41 1.43 1.84 -0.41
CA LEU A 41 2.86 1.88 -0.72
C LEU A 41 3.70 1.33 0.43
N HIS A 42 3.34 1.62 1.68
CA HIS A 42 4.05 1.13 2.87
C HIS A 42 4.04 -0.40 2.94
N ASP A 43 2.88 -1.02 2.70
CA ASP A 43 2.75 -2.49 2.77
C ASP A 43 3.54 -3.18 1.64
N GLN A 44 3.59 -2.57 0.45
CA GLN A 44 4.42 -3.09 -0.64
C GLN A 44 5.92 -2.89 -0.41
N VAL A 45 6.31 -1.78 0.22
CA VAL A 45 7.69 -1.54 0.65
C VAL A 45 8.09 -2.52 1.77
N GLU A 46 7.18 -2.85 2.67
CA GLU A 46 7.38 -3.87 3.71
C GLU A 46 7.62 -5.26 3.12
N ASP A 47 6.81 -5.70 2.15
CA ASP A 47 7.04 -6.97 1.45
C ASP A 47 8.46 -7.06 0.83
N LEU A 48 8.96 -5.94 0.31
CA LEU A 48 10.29 -5.86 -0.30
C LEU A 48 11.40 -5.80 0.75
N HIS A 49 11.20 -5.01 1.82
CA HIS A 49 12.09 -4.93 2.97
C HIS A 49 12.33 -6.31 3.57
N LEU A 50 11.25 -7.06 3.86
CA LEU A 50 11.34 -8.42 4.39
C LEU A 50 12.11 -9.36 3.45
N SER A 51 11.91 -9.23 2.13
CA SER A 51 12.65 -10.05 1.17
C SER A 51 14.12 -9.69 1.01
N LEU A 52 14.51 -8.48 1.41
CA LEU A 52 15.88 -8.02 1.43
C LEU A 52 16.56 -8.24 2.78
N TRP A 53 15.82 -8.68 3.80
CA TRP A 53 16.32 -8.75 5.17
C TRP A 53 17.52 -9.70 5.30
N GLU A 54 17.55 -10.82 4.58
CA GLU A 54 18.69 -11.76 4.59
C GLU A 54 19.91 -11.27 3.78
N ASN A 55 19.83 -10.10 3.14
CA ASN A 55 20.95 -9.50 2.42
C ASN A 55 21.84 -8.70 3.39
N ALA A 56 23.04 -9.20 3.66
CA ALA A 56 23.99 -8.57 4.59
C ALA A 56 24.32 -7.11 4.25
N ALA A 57 24.47 -6.78 2.95
CA ALA A 57 24.74 -5.40 2.54
C ALA A 57 23.55 -4.48 2.84
N TYR A 58 22.33 -4.98 2.64
CA TYR A 58 21.12 -4.23 2.97
C TYR A 58 20.99 -3.99 4.49
N GLN A 59 21.22 -5.03 5.29
CA GLN A 59 21.17 -4.91 6.76
C GLN A 59 22.21 -3.91 7.27
N ALA A 60 23.42 -3.95 6.73
CA ALA A 60 24.51 -3.09 7.17
C ALA A 60 24.15 -1.59 7.03
N LEU A 61 23.44 -1.19 5.97
CA LEU A 61 22.94 0.18 5.77
C LEU A 61 21.93 0.61 6.86
N LEU A 62 21.17 -0.35 7.41
CA LEU A 62 20.15 -0.09 8.42
C LEU A 62 20.70 -0.19 9.85
N ASP A 63 21.82 -0.86 10.04
CA ASP A 63 22.38 -1.16 11.35
C ASP A 63 23.01 0.08 12.02
N ALA A 64 23.65 0.96 11.25
CA ALA A 64 24.22 2.20 11.77
C ALA A 64 23.19 3.02 12.58
N VAL A 65 23.53 3.38 13.82
CA VAL A 65 22.70 4.22 14.71
C VAL A 65 23.23 5.65 14.74
N TYR A 66 24.55 5.79 14.72
CA TYR A 66 25.25 7.07 14.75
C TYR A 66 25.96 7.37 13.43
N PRO A 67 26.15 8.65 13.05
CA PRO A 67 26.78 9.03 11.79
C PRO A 67 28.16 8.40 11.54
N GLU A 68 28.97 8.22 12.58
CA GLU A 68 30.30 7.59 12.52
C GLU A 68 30.26 6.09 12.16
N GLN A 69 29.09 5.45 12.27
CA GLN A 69 28.86 4.06 11.88
C GLN A 69 28.32 3.94 10.45
N ALA A 70 27.99 5.06 9.80
CA ALA A 70 27.37 5.06 8.48
C ALA A 70 28.34 4.54 7.41
N ILE A 71 27.82 3.73 6.48
CA ILE A 71 28.63 3.09 5.44
C ILE A 71 28.94 4.07 4.31
N GLU A 72 27.93 4.82 3.88
CA GLU A 72 28.01 5.83 2.81
C GLU A 72 28.38 7.23 3.37
N GLY A 73 28.99 7.27 4.55
CA GLY A 73 29.47 8.49 5.22
C GLY A 73 28.39 9.31 5.92
N SER A 74 27.11 9.00 5.73
CA SER A 74 26.02 9.56 6.55
C SER A 74 24.81 8.63 6.61
N LEU A 75 24.08 8.66 7.73
CA LEU A 75 22.85 7.88 7.91
C LEU A 75 21.80 8.17 6.82
N PHE A 76 21.78 9.40 6.31
CA PHE A 76 20.89 9.80 5.24
C PHE A 76 21.28 9.16 3.90
N ALA A 77 22.58 9.06 3.61
CA ALA A 77 23.06 8.38 2.41
C ALA A 77 22.76 6.87 2.48
N ASP A 78 22.97 6.23 3.63
CA ASP A 78 22.63 4.83 3.84
C ASP A 78 21.12 4.57 3.62
N ASP A 79 20.27 5.47 4.11
CA ASP A 79 18.82 5.40 3.90
C ASP A 79 18.42 5.50 2.42
N PHE A 80 19.11 6.34 1.66
CA PHE A 80 18.91 6.46 0.21
C PHE A 80 19.36 5.20 -0.52
N GLU A 81 20.48 4.61 -0.10
CA GLU A 81 21.00 3.39 -0.68
C GLU A 81 20.09 2.18 -0.38
N ALA A 82 19.58 2.07 0.85
CA ALA A 82 18.57 1.09 1.21
C ALA A 82 17.28 1.28 0.37
N ALA A 83 16.85 2.52 0.15
CA ALA A 83 15.71 2.83 -0.72
C ALA A 83 15.98 2.46 -2.19
N ARG A 84 17.22 2.63 -2.67
CA ARG A 84 17.66 2.20 -4.00
C ARG A 84 17.59 0.68 -4.13
N MET A 85 18.08 -0.07 -3.14
CA MET A 85 18.00 -1.54 -3.12
C MET A 85 16.54 -2.04 -3.15
N ILE A 86 15.62 -1.39 -2.41
CA ILE A 86 14.18 -1.68 -2.47
C ILE A 86 13.63 -1.46 -3.89
N ARG A 87 13.99 -0.35 -4.54
CA ARG A 87 13.55 -0.07 -5.91
C ARG A 87 14.05 -1.14 -6.89
N GLU A 88 15.31 -1.55 -6.77
CA GLU A 88 15.87 -2.60 -7.63
C GLU A 88 15.21 -3.95 -7.36
N ALA A 89 14.91 -4.29 -6.10
CA ALA A 89 14.13 -5.48 -5.76
C ALA A 89 12.71 -5.43 -6.35
N ALA A 90 12.07 -4.26 -6.33
CA ALA A 90 10.76 -4.05 -6.94
C ALA A 90 10.79 -4.30 -8.46
N LYS A 91 11.82 -3.79 -9.15
CA LYS A 91 12.02 -4.05 -10.60
C LYS A 91 12.17 -5.53 -10.88
N LYS A 92 13.01 -6.24 -10.11
CA LYS A 92 13.24 -7.69 -10.28
C LYS A 92 11.97 -8.52 -10.08
N LYS A 93 11.08 -8.09 -9.17
CA LYS A 93 9.80 -8.75 -8.89
C LYS A 93 8.64 -8.29 -9.78
N GLY A 94 8.89 -7.41 -10.75
CA GLY A 94 7.85 -6.87 -11.62
C GLY A 94 6.87 -5.91 -10.93
N ASN A 95 7.20 -5.39 -9.74
CA ASN A 95 6.37 -4.39 -9.05
C ASN A 95 6.63 -2.99 -9.62
N ALA A 96 5.98 -2.68 -10.74
CA ALA A 96 6.13 -1.41 -11.44
C ALA A 96 5.71 -0.20 -10.59
N TYR A 97 4.72 -0.37 -9.70
CA TYR A 97 4.22 0.73 -8.86
C TYR A 97 5.29 1.24 -7.90
N VAL A 98 5.98 0.34 -7.18
CA VAL A 98 7.07 0.70 -6.27
C VAL A 98 8.32 1.10 -7.06
N ALA A 99 8.64 0.39 -8.14
CA ALA A 99 9.80 0.68 -8.98
C ALA A 99 9.79 2.10 -9.57
N GLY A 100 8.61 2.64 -9.87
CA GLY A 100 8.42 4.00 -10.40
C GLY A 100 8.43 5.12 -9.36
N GLN A 101 8.42 4.81 -8.06
CA GLN A 101 8.43 5.84 -7.02
C GLN A 101 9.80 6.52 -6.89
N LYS A 102 9.82 7.80 -6.52
CA LYS A 102 11.04 8.56 -6.19
C LYS A 102 11.76 7.95 -4.96
N LEU A 103 13.09 8.03 -4.92
CA LEU A 103 13.88 7.43 -3.83
C LEU A 103 13.49 8.02 -2.48
N GLU A 104 13.29 9.34 -2.41
CA GLU A 104 12.84 10.00 -1.18
C GLU A 104 11.48 9.48 -0.69
N THR A 105 10.56 9.15 -1.60
CA THR A 105 9.26 8.55 -1.24
C THR A 105 9.44 7.16 -0.66
N LEU A 106 10.32 6.35 -1.26
CA LEU A 106 10.65 5.00 -0.78
C LEU A 106 11.36 5.05 0.57
N ARG A 107 12.30 5.97 0.74
CA ARG A 107 13.01 6.24 2.00
C ARG A 107 12.05 6.57 3.14
N LYS A 108 11.13 7.52 2.91
CA LYS A 108 10.07 7.85 3.89
C LYS A 108 9.17 6.67 4.20
N SER A 109 8.85 5.88 3.18
CA SER A 109 8.04 4.67 3.36
C SER A 109 8.76 3.61 4.19
N LEU A 110 10.05 3.40 3.94
CA LEU A 110 10.89 2.52 4.73
C LEU A 110 10.96 2.98 6.21
N SER A 111 11.09 4.28 6.46
CA SER A 111 11.06 4.81 7.84
C SER A 111 9.74 4.53 8.58
N VAL A 112 8.60 4.48 7.87
CA VAL A 112 7.33 4.00 8.45
C VAL A 112 7.42 2.51 8.78
N VAL A 113 7.92 1.69 7.85
CA VAL A 113 8.06 0.24 8.03
C VAL A 113 8.96 -0.08 9.23
N LEU A 114 10.13 0.54 9.35
CA LEU A 114 11.05 0.30 10.48
C LEU A 114 10.40 0.61 11.84
N ARG A 115 9.57 1.65 11.91
CA ARG A 115 8.80 1.99 13.12
C ARG A 115 7.72 0.96 13.46
N ARG A 116 7.14 0.26 12.47
CA ARG A 116 6.18 -0.81 12.73
C ARG A 116 6.80 -1.98 13.50
N TYR A 117 8.10 -2.20 13.33
CA TYR A 117 8.87 -3.25 14.01
C TYR A 117 9.60 -2.76 15.26
N GLY A 118 9.52 -1.46 15.61
CA GLY A 118 10.24 -0.91 16.76
C GLY A 118 11.77 -0.88 16.59
N ILE A 119 12.27 -0.93 15.35
CA ILE A 119 13.70 -0.98 15.03
C ILE A 119 14.20 0.29 14.35
N SER A 120 13.46 1.40 14.47
CA SER A 120 13.96 2.67 13.94
C SER A 120 15.24 3.10 14.67
N ARG A 121 16.13 3.83 14.00
CA ARG A 121 17.36 4.34 14.63
C ARG A 121 17.10 5.15 15.90
N LYS A 122 15.97 5.86 15.95
CA LYS A 122 15.55 6.59 17.15
C LYS A 122 15.29 5.63 18.31
N GLU A 123 14.50 4.59 18.09
CA GLU A 123 14.18 3.60 19.12
C GLU A 123 15.43 2.85 19.58
N ARG A 124 16.31 2.44 18.65
CA ARG A 124 17.57 1.73 18.96
C ARG A 124 18.61 2.58 19.69
N ARG A 125 18.57 3.90 19.53
CA ARG A 125 19.47 4.81 20.26
C ARG A 125 19.02 5.01 21.70
N ASP A 126 17.72 4.95 21.93
CA ASP A 126 17.10 5.28 23.21
C ASP A 126 16.85 4.02 24.08
N SER A 127 17.16 2.82 23.56
CA SER A 127 17.08 1.51 24.22
C SER A 127 18.37 1.13 24.95
#